data_AF-A0A3D5KQM2-F1
#
_entry.id   AF-A0A3D5KQM2-F1
#
_cell.length_a   1.000
_cell.length_b   1.000
_cell.length_c   1.000
_cell.angle_alpha   90.00
_cell.angle_beta   90.00
_cell.angle_gamma   90.00
#
_symmetry.space_group_name_H-M   'P 1'
#
loop_
_entity.id
_entity.type
_entity.pdbx_description
1 polymer ?
#
loop_
_entity_poly.entity_id
_entity_poly.type
_entity_poly.pdbx_seq_one_letter_code
_entity_poly.pdbx_strand_id
1 'polypeptide(L)'
;MRIADKQLLDMENTEVFAMPFPYFVCNQAISTQLCSELLTWFENDAPWKLVETDFYEQYEFSFFDVQLPSEISFLTSPEYLSQVKNQVERLFSVKLETRIDFTAHKLISGQRIRIHNDYIPGCETHRLLIQLNRGWEDENGGMLIFFNSKSPSDIHKIFRPAHNSSVGFAISPDSHHAVSTIHKSERFTLVYSFYQQADE
;
A
#
# COMPACT_ATOMS: atom_id res chain seq x y z
N MET A 1 4.35 10.52 -26.71
CA MET A 1 3.87 9.12 -26.72
C MET A 1 2.87 9.00 -25.58
N ARG A 2 1.59 8.72 -25.84
CA ARG A 2 0.54 8.73 -24.80
C ARG A 2 0.70 7.49 -23.92
N ILE A 3 0.63 7.68 -22.61
CA ILE A 3 0.72 6.64 -21.56
C ILE A 3 -0.36 5.55 -21.71
N ALA A 4 -1.38 5.78 -22.54
CA ALA A 4 -2.55 4.92 -22.76
C ALA A 4 -2.26 3.51 -23.31
N ASP A 5 -1.08 3.26 -23.91
CA ASP A 5 -0.74 1.96 -24.52
C ASP A 5 0.25 1.11 -23.70
N LYS A 6 0.62 1.52 -22.48
CA LYS A 6 1.49 0.73 -21.60
C LYS A 6 0.66 0.01 -20.55
N GLN A 7 0.87 -1.30 -20.39
CA GLN A 7 0.38 -2.05 -19.24
C GLN A 7 1.13 -1.54 -18.00
N LEU A 8 0.50 -0.65 -17.24
CA LEU A 8 1.13 0.03 -16.11
C LEU A 8 0.95 -0.71 -14.80
N LEU A 9 -0.13 -1.48 -14.67
CA LEU A 9 -0.36 -2.42 -13.57
C LEU A 9 0.14 -3.79 -14.01
N ASP A 10 1.08 -4.35 -13.27
CA ASP A 10 1.76 -5.58 -13.60
C ASP A 10 1.75 -6.47 -12.37
N MET A 11 0.64 -7.21 -12.20
CA MET A 11 0.37 -8.07 -11.05
C MET A 11 0.09 -9.51 -11.49
N GLU A 12 0.78 -9.96 -12.54
CA GLU A 12 0.52 -11.26 -13.19
C GLU A 12 0.94 -12.45 -12.31
N ASN A 13 2.02 -12.30 -11.53
CA ASN A 13 2.56 -13.35 -10.65
C ASN A 13 2.17 -13.09 -9.19
N THR A 14 0.85 -13.01 -8.95
CA THR A 14 0.31 -12.77 -7.60
C THR A 14 0.04 -14.09 -6.89
N GLU A 15 0.56 -14.24 -5.66
CA GLU A 15 0.22 -15.35 -4.76
C GLU A 15 -0.90 -14.91 -3.81
N VAL A 16 -1.95 -15.72 -3.67
CA VAL A 16 -3.13 -15.43 -2.83
C VAL A 16 -3.21 -16.42 -1.67
N PHE A 17 -3.55 -15.91 -0.50
CA PHE A 17 -3.61 -16.66 0.76
C PHE A 17 -4.93 -16.37 1.46
N ALA A 18 -5.51 -17.40 2.07
CA ALA A 18 -6.76 -17.28 2.84
C ALA A 18 -6.54 -17.06 4.35
N MET A 19 -5.35 -17.43 4.86
CA MET A 19 -5.02 -17.42 6.30
C MET A 19 -3.77 -16.58 6.55
N PRO A 20 -3.69 -15.84 7.69
CA PRO A 20 -4.63 -15.79 8.80
C PRO A 20 -5.89 -14.96 8.52
N PHE A 21 -5.81 -14.14 7.47
CA PHE A 21 -6.92 -13.43 6.83
C PHE A 21 -6.62 -13.40 5.32
N PRO A 22 -7.60 -13.06 4.45
CA PRO A 22 -7.34 -12.99 3.02
C PRO A 22 -6.29 -11.92 2.68
N TYR A 23 -5.22 -12.31 2.00
CA TYR A 23 -4.22 -11.40 1.45
C TYR A 23 -3.58 -11.95 0.19
N PHE A 24 -2.90 -11.09 -0.55
CA PHE A 24 -2.07 -11.47 -1.68
C PHE A 24 -0.74 -10.74 -1.66
N VAL A 25 0.24 -11.28 -2.37
CA VAL A 25 1.53 -10.63 -2.59
C VAL A 25 1.93 -10.69 -4.06
N CYS A 26 2.61 -9.65 -4.52
CA CYS A 26 3.24 -9.66 -5.84
C CYS A 26 4.60 -8.95 -5.78
N ASN A 27 5.60 -9.47 -6.48
CA ASN A 27 6.97 -8.91 -6.45
C ASN A 27 7.16 -7.72 -7.40
N GLN A 28 6.20 -7.53 -8.30
CA GLN A 28 6.12 -6.42 -9.24
C GLN A 28 4.66 -5.99 -9.20
N ALA A 29 4.37 -4.72 -8.97
CA ALA A 29 3.00 -4.23 -8.86
C ALA A 29 2.66 -3.34 -10.06
N ILE A 30 3.64 -2.55 -10.48
CA ILE A 30 3.52 -1.60 -11.58
C ILE A 30 4.73 -1.71 -12.51
N SER A 31 4.63 -1.12 -13.71
CA SER A 31 5.76 -1.09 -14.65
C SER A 31 6.99 -0.44 -14.01
N THR A 32 8.19 -0.94 -14.34
CA THR A 32 9.47 -0.41 -13.83
C THR A 32 9.64 1.08 -14.11
N GLN A 33 9.14 1.56 -15.25
CA GLN A 33 9.16 2.99 -15.59
C GLN A 33 8.35 3.82 -14.58
N LEU A 34 7.08 3.45 -14.39
CA LEU A 34 6.19 4.16 -13.46
C LEU A 34 6.74 4.13 -12.03
N CYS A 35 7.26 2.98 -11.61
CA CYS A 35 7.87 2.80 -10.29
C CYS A 35 9.06 3.75 -10.07
N SER A 36 9.92 3.90 -11.08
CA SER A 36 11.06 4.82 -11.05
C SER A 36 10.64 6.30 -11.06
N GLU A 37 9.62 6.67 -11.85
CA GLU A 37 9.09 8.04 -11.91
C GLU A 37 8.48 8.46 -10.57
N LEU A 38 7.66 7.59 -9.97
CA LEU A 38 7.06 7.81 -8.65
C LEU A 38 8.10 7.93 -7.55
N LEU A 39 9.07 7.01 -7.50
CA LEU A 39 10.11 7.05 -6.49
C LEU A 39 10.96 8.33 -6.60
N THR A 40 11.31 8.73 -7.82
CA THR A 40 12.05 9.99 -8.04
C THR A 40 11.24 11.19 -7.52
N TRP A 41 9.94 11.24 -7.79
CA TRP A 41 9.08 12.30 -7.27
C TRP A 41 8.99 12.28 -5.73
N PHE A 42 8.87 11.09 -5.13
CA PHE A 42 8.80 10.91 -3.68
C PHE A 42 10.05 11.40 -2.93
N GLU A 43 11.23 11.17 -3.53
CA GLU A 43 12.53 11.55 -2.96
C GLU A 43 12.79 13.07 -3.05
N ASN A 44 12.20 13.77 -4.02
CA ASN A 44 12.59 15.15 -4.34
C ASN A 44 11.50 16.20 -4.06
N ASP A 45 10.26 15.95 -4.47
CA ASP A 45 9.26 17.02 -4.61
C ASP A 45 7.92 16.72 -3.91
N ALA A 46 7.69 15.48 -3.47
CA ALA A 46 6.41 15.11 -2.89
C ALA A 46 6.13 15.89 -1.57
N PRO A 47 4.90 16.40 -1.38
CA PRO A 47 4.58 17.36 -0.32
C PRO A 47 4.26 16.67 1.02
N TRP A 48 5.24 15.94 1.56
CA TRP A 48 5.13 15.18 2.81
C TRP A 48 4.69 16.04 3.99
N LYS A 49 3.63 15.63 4.69
CA LYS A 49 3.17 16.27 5.94
C LYS A 49 3.19 15.26 7.07
N LEU A 50 3.75 15.64 8.22
CA LEU A 50 3.78 14.79 9.41
C LEU A 50 2.37 14.69 10.01
N VAL A 51 1.93 13.47 10.29
CA VAL A 51 0.70 13.14 11.01
C VAL A 51 1.05 12.27 12.21
N GLU A 52 0.57 12.70 13.37
CA GLU A 52 0.79 12.06 14.66
C GLU A 52 -0.54 11.57 15.23
N THR A 53 -0.60 10.30 15.62
CA THR A 53 -1.73 9.70 16.32
C THR A 53 -1.24 8.91 17.54
N ASP A 54 -2.15 8.33 18.31
CA ASP A 54 -1.81 7.52 19.48
C ASP A 54 -1.02 6.24 19.14
N PHE A 55 -1.11 5.74 17.89
CA PHE A 55 -0.52 4.46 17.48
C PHE A 55 0.49 4.53 16.34
N TYR A 56 0.60 5.66 15.63
CA TYR A 56 1.64 5.91 14.64
C TYR A 56 2.07 7.38 14.55
N GLU A 57 3.27 7.55 14.01
CA GLU A 57 3.80 8.81 13.52
C GLU A 57 4.32 8.54 12.11
N GLN A 58 3.76 9.22 11.11
CA GLN A 58 4.15 9.03 9.71
C GLN A 58 4.00 10.32 8.92
N TYR A 59 4.75 10.44 7.84
CA TYR A 59 4.49 11.47 6.84
C TYR A 59 3.50 10.95 5.81
N GLU A 60 2.51 11.75 5.44
CA GLU A 60 1.50 11.35 4.45
C GLU A 60 1.00 12.52 3.60
N PHE A 61 0.39 12.17 2.47
CA PHE A 61 -0.49 13.04 1.70
C PHE A 61 -1.48 12.21 0.87
N SER A 62 -2.61 12.82 0.52
CA SER A 62 -3.56 12.27 -0.47
C SER A 62 -3.16 12.70 -1.88
N PHE A 63 -3.19 11.77 -2.84
CA PHE A 63 -2.97 12.08 -4.25
C PHE A 63 -4.03 13.02 -4.83
N PHE A 64 -5.20 13.11 -4.20
CA PHE A 64 -6.28 14.02 -4.62
C PHE A 64 -6.10 15.46 -4.12
N ASP A 65 -5.22 15.68 -3.14
CA ASP A 65 -5.01 17.00 -2.51
C ASP A 65 -3.74 17.70 -3.01
N VAL A 66 -3.08 17.16 -4.04
CA VAL A 66 -1.77 17.61 -4.52
C VAL A 66 -1.76 17.79 -6.02
N GLN A 67 -0.93 18.72 -6.50
CA GLN A 67 -0.66 18.85 -7.93
C GLN A 67 0.40 17.82 -8.33
N LEU A 68 0.00 16.85 -9.14
CA LEU A 68 0.90 15.81 -9.64
C LEU A 68 1.72 16.30 -10.84
N PRO A 69 3.00 15.88 -10.95
CA PRO A 69 3.77 15.99 -12.19
C PRO A 69 3.01 15.39 -13.37
N SER A 70 3.19 15.96 -14.56
CA SER A 70 2.45 15.56 -15.77
C SER A 70 2.60 14.08 -16.10
N GLU A 71 3.79 13.54 -15.82
CA GLU A 71 4.23 12.17 -16.03
C GLU A 71 3.41 11.16 -15.23
N ILE A 72 2.99 11.54 -14.02
CA ILE A 72 2.23 10.66 -13.09
C ILE A 72 0.81 11.18 -12.79
N SER A 73 0.39 12.29 -13.41
CA SER A 73 -0.93 12.89 -13.26
C SER A 73 -2.10 11.95 -13.58
N PHE A 74 -1.87 10.94 -14.42
CA PHE A 74 -2.89 9.95 -14.78
C PHE A 74 -3.25 9.00 -13.62
N LEU A 75 -2.45 8.94 -12.55
CA LEU A 75 -2.68 8.02 -11.43
C LEU A 75 -3.99 8.29 -10.68
N THR A 76 -4.50 9.52 -10.75
CA THR A 76 -5.81 9.90 -10.19
C THR A 76 -6.93 9.87 -11.23
N SER A 77 -6.67 9.39 -12.45
CA SER A 77 -7.71 9.30 -13.48
C SER A 77 -8.69 8.17 -13.16
N PRO A 78 -9.99 8.33 -13.48
CA PRO A 78 -10.98 7.28 -13.28
C PRO A 78 -10.60 5.96 -13.98
N GLU A 79 -9.96 6.04 -15.15
CA GLU A 79 -9.56 4.86 -15.93
C GLU A 79 -8.48 4.05 -15.20
N TYR A 80 -7.44 4.71 -14.70
CA TYR A 80 -6.36 4.02 -13.97
C TYR A 80 -6.87 3.44 -12.65
N LEU A 81 -7.62 4.24 -11.87
CA LEU A 81 -8.20 3.79 -10.61
C LEU A 81 -9.17 2.61 -10.80
N SER A 82 -9.93 2.60 -11.90
CA SER A 82 -10.79 1.46 -12.26
C SER A 82 -9.99 0.21 -12.59
N GLN A 83 -8.82 0.32 -13.24
CA GLN A 83 -7.94 -0.83 -13.48
C GLN A 83 -7.41 -1.41 -12.17
N VAL A 84 -6.93 -0.56 -11.25
CA VAL A 84 -6.46 -0.99 -9.92
C VAL A 84 -7.60 -1.67 -9.15
N LYS A 85 -8.79 -1.06 -9.11
CA LYS A 85 -10.01 -1.64 -8.50
C LYS A 85 -10.34 -3.02 -9.06
N ASN A 86 -10.44 -3.14 -10.39
CA ASN A 86 -10.80 -4.39 -11.05
C ASN A 86 -9.80 -5.52 -10.75
N GLN A 87 -8.51 -5.17 -10.61
CA GLN A 87 -7.48 -6.11 -10.20
C GLN A 87 -7.72 -6.61 -8.77
N VAL A 88 -7.99 -5.70 -7.82
CA VAL A 88 -8.25 -6.05 -6.41
C VAL A 88 -9.55 -6.84 -6.26
N GLU A 89 -10.63 -6.44 -6.95
CA GLU A 89 -11.88 -7.22 -7.03
C GLU A 89 -11.64 -8.65 -7.49
N ARG A 90 -10.82 -8.83 -8.54
CA ARG A 90 -10.50 -10.15 -9.07
C ARG A 90 -9.72 -11.00 -8.07
N LEU A 91 -8.72 -10.42 -7.41
CA LEU A 91 -7.85 -11.14 -6.47
C LEU A 91 -8.58 -11.57 -5.20
N PHE A 92 -9.52 -10.76 -4.70
CA PHE A 92 -10.34 -11.08 -3.53
C PHE A 92 -11.68 -11.72 -3.86
N SER A 93 -12.08 -11.75 -5.13
CA SER A 93 -13.42 -12.19 -5.57
C SER A 93 -14.55 -11.42 -4.89
N VAL A 94 -14.43 -10.08 -4.85
CA VAL A 94 -15.39 -9.16 -4.21
C VAL A 94 -15.88 -8.08 -5.18
N LYS A 95 -16.88 -7.31 -4.76
CA LYS A 95 -17.31 -6.06 -5.42
C LYS A 95 -16.99 -4.86 -4.56
N LEU A 96 -16.27 -3.91 -5.14
CA LEU A 96 -15.84 -2.69 -4.47
C LEU A 96 -16.61 -1.50 -5.03
N GLU A 97 -16.79 -0.47 -4.21
CA GLU A 97 -17.32 0.83 -4.62
C GLU A 97 -16.36 1.52 -5.59
N THR A 98 -16.86 2.53 -6.32
CA THR A 98 -16.02 3.40 -7.14
C THR A 98 -15.12 4.32 -6.32
N ARG A 99 -15.48 4.56 -5.05
CA ARG A 99 -14.67 5.32 -4.11
C ARG A 99 -13.39 4.56 -3.79
N ILE A 100 -12.26 5.23 -3.97
CA ILE A 100 -10.92 4.75 -3.64
C ILE A 100 -10.19 5.91 -2.98
N ASP A 101 -9.70 5.71 -1.77
CA ASP A 101 -8.77 6.66 -1.18
C ASP A 101 -7.35 6.26 -1.62
N PHE A 102 -6.57 7.23 -2.08
CA PHE A 102 -5.24 6.99 -2.61
C PHE A 102 -4.23 7.93 -1.94
N THR A 103 -3.42 7.37 -1.07
CA THR A 103 -2.44 8.11 -0.25
C THR A 103 -1.03 7.58 -0.47
N ALA A 104 -0.05 8.42 -0.12
CA ALA A 104 1.34 8.01 0.01
C ALA A 104 1.76 8.16 1.47
N HIS A 105 2.48 7.16 1.99
CA HIS A 105 3.07 7.20 3.33
C HIS A 105 4.61 7.18 3.23
N LYS A 106 5.26 7.92 4.12
CA LYS A 106 6.70 7.91 4.35
C LYS A 106 7.00 7.72 5.83
N LEU A 107 7.84 6.73 6.13
CA LEU A 107 8.39 6.51 7.47
C LEU A 107 9.89 6.78 7.47
N ILE A 108 10.38 7.47 8.50
CA ILE A 108 11.80 7.78 8.69
C ILE A 108 12.35 7.05 9.94
N SER A 109 13.68 7.08 10.13
CA SER A 109 14.35 6.43 11.26
C SER A 109 13.70 6.77 12.61
N GLY A 110 13.45 5.74 13.42
CA GLY A 110 12.75 5.83 14.71
C GLY A 110 11.24 5.58 14.62
N GLN A 111 10.61 5.87 13.47
CA GLN A 111 9.17 5.68 13.30
C GLN A 111 8.80 4.20 13.15
N ARG A 112 7.58 3.88 13.57
CA ARG A 112 6.98 2.53 13.52
C ARG A 112 5.47 2.65 13.48
N ILE A 113 4.80 1.58 13.05
CA ILE A 113 3.35 1.44 13.18
C ILE A 113 3.09 0.24 14.09
N ARG A 114 2.44 0.47 15.24
CA ARG A 114 2.16 -0.58 16.22
C ARG A 114 1.15 -1.60 15.67
N ILE A 115 1.00 -2.74 16.35
CA ILE A 115 0.01 -3.76 15.97
C ILE A 115 -1.39 -3.14 16.00
N HIS A 116 -2.09 -3.22 14.87
CA HIS A 116 -3.45 -2.73 14.64
C HIS A 116 -4.11 -3.62 13.57
N ASN A 117 -5.35 -3.32 13.18
CA ASN A 117 -6.07 -4.10 12.17
C ASN A 117 -6.82 -3.25 11.13
N ASP A 118 -6.72 -1.92 11.17
CA ASP A 118 -7.48 -0.96 10.35
C ASP A 118 -9.01 -1.06 10.43
N TYR A 119 -9.56 -1.99 11.21
CA TYR A 119 -10.99 -2.29 11.16
C TYR A 119 -11.81 -1.22 11.87
N ILE A 120 -12.59 -0.49 11.09
CA ILE A 120 -13.65 0.42 11.56
C ILE A 120 -14.93 0.07 10.79
N PRO A 121 -16.04 -0.27 11.48
CA PRO A 121 -17.29 -0.62 10.81
C PRO A 121 -17.78 0.47 9.84
N GLY A 122 -18.06 0.08 8.59
CA GLY A 122 -18.53 1.00 7.54
C GLY A 122 -17.44 1.84 6.86
N CYS A 123 -16.16 1.60 7.18
CA CYS A 123 -15.02 2.25 6.54
C CYS A 123 -14.38 1.32 5.49
N GLU A 124 -13.10 1.53 5.17
CA GLU A 124 -12.38 0.74 4.19
C GLU A 124 -12.38 -0.75 4.57
N THR A 125 -12.44 -1.61 3.55
CA THR A 125 -12.52 -3.06 3.71
C THR A 125 -11.36 -3.79 3.08
N HIS A 126 -10.61 -3.14 2.19
CA HIS A 126 -9.43 -3.72 1.56
C HIS A 126 -8.35 -2.65 1.40
N ARG A 127 -7.09 -3.08 1.49
CA ARG A 127 -5.93 -2.22 1.27
C ARG A 127 -4.99 -2.86 0.26
N LEU A 128 -4.42 -2.05 -0.62
CA LEU A 128 -3.28 -2.40 -1.47
C LEU A 128 -2.11 -1.49 -1.13
N LEU A 129 -1.00 -2.10 -0.71
CA LEU A 129 0.25 -1.45 -0.43
C LEU A 129 1.24 -1.72 -1.57
N ILE A 130 1.87 -0.67 -2.12
CA ILE A 130 2.98 -0.82 -3.08
C ILE A 130 4.21 -0.13 -2.51
N GLN A 131 5.32 -0.85 -2.45
CA GLN A 131 6.55 -0.41 -1.82
C GLN A 131 7.46 0.27 -2.84
N LEU A 132 7.90 1.50 -2.55
CA LEU A 132 8.75 2.29 -3.44
C LEU A 132 10.05 2.63 -2.72
N ASN A 133 11.02 1.71 -2.70
CA ASN A 133 12.25 1.91 -1.92
C ASN A 133 13.50 1.54 -2.72
N ARG A 134 14.63 2.22 -2.52
CA ARG A 134 15.92 1.81 -3.12
C ARG A 134 16.67 0.88 -2.19
N GLY A 135 17.10 -0.28 -2.71
CA GLY A 135 18.08 -1.15 -2.06
C GLY A 135 17.78 -1.51 -0.61
N TRP A 136 16.52 -1.87 -0.30
CA TRP A 136 16.11 -2.15 1.07
C TRP A 136 16.70 -3.47 1.58
N GLU A 137 17.35 -3.43 2.75
CA GLU A 137 17.96 -4.56 3.45
C GLU A 137 17.25 -4.80 4.80
N ASP A 138 17.59 -5.90 5.49
CA ASP A 138 16.91 -6.25 6.74
C ASP A 138 17.25 -5.29 7.89
N GLU A 139 18.46 -4.76 7.87
CA GLU A 139 19.01 -3.80 8.82
C GLU A 139 18.31 -2.44 8.74
N ASN A 140 17.60 -2.13 7.66
CA ASN A 140 16.78 -0.92 7.56
C ASN A 140 15.55 -0.98 8.47
N GLY A 141 15.08 -2.18 8.84
CA GLY A 141 13.79 -2.36 9.50
C GLY A 141 12.61 -2.05 8.57
N GLY A 142 11.52 -1.49 9.09
CA GLY A 142 10.35 -1.15 8.27
C GLY A 142 9.59 -2.34 7.69
N MET A 143 9.72 -3.50 8.31
CA MET A 143 9.09 -4.73 7.85
C MET A 143 7.58 -4.66 8.08
N LEU A 144 6.80 -4.99 7.06
CA LEU A 144 5.38 -5.27 7.26
C LEU A 144 5.26 -6.65 7.90
N ILE A 145 4.58 -6.75 9.02
CA ILE A 145 4.42 -8.01 9.76
C ILE A 145 2.94 -8.31 9.87
N PHE A 146 2.53 -9.51 9.45
CA PHE A 146 1.21 -10.06 9.70
C PHE A 146 1.26 -11.04 10.87
N PHE A 147 0.22 -11.04 11.68
CA PHE A 147 0.12 -11.87 12.90
C PHE A 147 -1.10 -12.80 12.80
N ASN A 148 -1.04 -13.96 13.47
CA ASN A 148 -2.22 -14.83 13.61
C ASN A 148 -3.19 -14.34 14.71
N SER A 149 -2.73 -13.43 15.58
CA SER A 149 -3.50 -12.86 16.69
C SER A 149 -2.99 -11.47 17.07
N LYS A 150 -3.57 -10.86 18.10
CA LYS A 150 -3.09 -9.57 18.67
C LYS A 150 -1.74 -9.69 19.38
N SER A 151 -1.21 -10.91 19.56
CA SER A 151 0.05 -11.13 20.26
C SER A 151 1.25 -10.81 19.37
N PRO A 152 2.21 -9.97 19.83
CA PRO A 152 3.41 -9.66 19.05
C PRO A 152 4.34 -10.87 18.83
N SER A 153 4.20 -11.95 19.61
CA SER A 153 4.98 -13.18 19.44
C SER A 153 4.40 -14.14 18.41
N ASP A 154 3.18 -13.91 17.95
CA ASP A 154 2.41 -14.82 17.09
C ASP A 154 2.47 -14.37 15.63
N ILE A 155 3.70 -14.34 15.11
CA ILE A 155 4.01 -13.87 13.76
C ILE A 155 3.56 -14.93 12.74
N HIS A 156 2.77 -14.50 11.77
CA HIS A 156 2.43 -15.31 10.60
C HIS A 156 3.46 -15.14 9.48
N LYS A 157 3.72 -13.89 9.07
CA LYS A 157 4.59 -13.59 7.94
C LYS A 157 5.22 -12.21 8.07
N ILE A 158 6.45 -12.09 7.58
CA ILE A 158 7.22 -10.85 7.53
C ILE A 158 7.51 -10.54 6.08
N PHE A 159 7.23 -9.31 5.66
CA PHE A 159 7.49 -8.81 4.31
C PHE A 159 8.51 -7.68 4.36
N ARG A 160 9.61 -7.89 3.66
CA ARG A 160 10.56 -6.81 3.36
C ARG A 160 9.89 -5.84 2.38
N PRO A 161 9.99 -4.52 2.61
CA PRO A 161 9.40 -3.52 1.70
C PRO A 161 10.25 -3.33 0.43
N ALA A 162 10.46 -4.42 -0.31
CA ALA A 162 11.27 -4.45 -1.52
C ALA A 162 10.67 -3.54 -2.61
N HIS A 163 11.52 -2.90 -3.41
CA HIS A 163 11.08 -2.01 -4.48
C HIS A 163 10.08 -2.71 -5.41
N ASN A 164 8.98 -2.02 -5.73
CA ASN A 164 7.90 -2.49 -6.61
C ASN A 164 7.14 -3.72 -6.11
N SER A 165 7.39 -4.19 -4.88
CA SER A 165 6.58 -5.25 -4.29
C SER A 165 5.25 -4.69 -3.80
N SER A 166 4.22 -5.54 -3.81
CA SER A 166 2.92 -5.22 -3.26
C SER A 166 2.40 -6.28 -2.32
N VAL A 167 1.62 -5.81 -1.35
CA VAL A 167 0.81 -6.63 -0.46
C VAL A 167 -0.59 -6.03 -0.46
N GLY A 168 -1.58 -6.83 -0.82
CA GLY A 168 -2.98 -6.47 -0.64
C GLY A 168 -3.63 -7.35 0.41
N PHE A 169 -4.53 -6.81 1.22
CA PHE A 169 -5.25 -7.59 2.24
C PHE A 169 -6.67 -7.10 2.46
N ALA A 170 -7.55 -8.02 2.86
CA ALA A 170 -8.87 -7.70 3.39
C ALA A 170 -8.74 -7.25 4.85
N ILE A 171 -9.43 -6.16 5.18
CA ILE A 171 -9.49 -5.55 6.50
C ILE A 171 -10.62 -6.23 7.29
N SER A 172 -10.30 -6.70 8.49
CA SER A 172 -11.22 -7.36 9.39
C SER A 172 -10.78 -7.15 10.85
N PRO A 173 -11.62 -7.50 11.85
CA PRO A 173 -11.18 -7.51 13.24
C PRO A 173 -9.91 -8.32 13.50
N ASP A 174 -9.62 -9.30 12.64
CA ASP A 174 -8.50 -10.25 12.75
C ASP A 174 -7.32 -9.92 11.83
N SER A 175 -7.39 -8.86 11.01
CA SER A 175 -6.31 -8.46 10.07
C SER A 175 -5.13 -7.77 10.77
N HIS A 176 -4.58 -8.43 11.80
CA HIS A 176 -3.53 -7.88 12.65
C HIS A 176 -2.21 -7.72 11.89
N HIS A 177 -1.70 -6.49 11.88
CA HIS A 177 -0.44 -6.16 11.25
C HIS A 177 0.26 -4.98 11.90
N ALA A 178 1.55 -4.84 11.61
CA ALA A 178 2.41 -3.77 12.09
C ALA A 178 3.49 -3.42 11.06
N VAL A 179 4.13 -2.28 11.24
CA VAL A 179 5.38 -1.95 10.56
C VAL A 179 6.48 -1.81 11.61
N SER A 180 7.52 -2.66 11.50
CA SER A 180 8.64 -2.63 12.43
C SER A 180 9.35 -1.28 12.39
N THR A 181 10.06 -0.94 13.47
CA THR A 181 10.82 0.31 13.52
C THR A 181 11.76 0.45 12.33
N ILE A 182 11.76 1.63 11.73
CA ILE A 182 12.77 2.02 10.75
C ILE A 182 14.05 2.35 11.51
N HIS A 183 15.15 1.73 11.12
CA HIS A 183 16.46 2.02 11.69
C HIS A 183 17.26 2.95 10.79
N LYS A 184 17.13 2.81 9.46
CA LYS A 184 17.90 3.59 8.47
C LYS A 184 17.07 3.81 7.19
N SER A 185 17.35 4.91 6.50
CA SER A 185 16.69 5.34 5.25
C SER A 185 15.23 5.81 5.43
N GLU A 186 14.61 6.24 4.33
CA GLU A 186 13.20 6.61 4.27
C GLU A 186 12.41 5.50 3.55
N ARG A 187 11.33 5.01 4.17
CA ARG A 187 10.46 3.99 3.61
C ARG A 187 9.24 4.64 3.00
N PHE A 188 9.04 4.48 1.69
CA PHE A 188 7.87 4.96 1.01
C PHE A 188 6.89 3.85 0.64
N THR A 189 5.59 4.16 0.72
CA THR A 189 4.51 3.24 0.36
C THR A 189 3.38 4.00 -0.31
N LEU A 190 2.90 3.48 -1.45
CA LEU A 190 1.60 3.84 -1.99
C LEU A 190 0.52 3.01 -1.30
N VAL A 191 -0.59 3.64 -0.97
CA VAL A 191 -1.71 3.00 -0.29
C VAL A 191 -2.99 3.30 -1.04
N TYR A 192 -3.63 2.25 -1.55
CA TYR A 192 -5.02 2.33 -2.01
C TYR A 192 -5.91 1.68 -0.96
N SER A 193 -6.93 2.40 -0.52
CA SER A 193 -7.97 1.90 0.36
C SER A 193 -9.28 1.81 -0.40
N PHE A 194 -9.93 0.65 -0.31
CA PHE A 194 -11.16 0.34 -1.03
C PHE A 194 -12.30 0.07 -0.07
N TYR A 195 -13.51 0.34 -0.54
CA TYR A 195 -14.75 0.14 0.19
C TYR A 195 -15.54 -0.97 -0.50
N GLN A 196 -16.11 -1.89 0.27
CA GLN A 196 -16.92 -2.97 -0.30
C GLN A 196 -18.32 -2.43 -0.56
N GLN A 197 -18.87 -2.75 -1.73
CA GLN A 197 -20.26 -2.41 -2.02
C GLN A 197 -21.17 -3.17 -1.05
N ALA A 198 -22.11 -2.48 -0.42
CA ALA A 198 -23.12 -3.15 0.40
C ALA A 198 -23.89 -4.17 -0.46
N ASP A 199 -24.15 -5.35 0.09
CA ASP A 199 -25.04 -6.31 -0.55
C ASP A 199 -26.44 -5.67 -0.66
N GLU A 200 -26.99 -5.58 -1.88
CA GLU A 200 -28.36 -5.13 -2.15
C GLU A 200 -29.42 -6.14 -1.68
#